data_AF-A0A243RYE7-F1
#
_entry.id   AF-A0A243RYE7-F1
#
_cell.length_a   1.000
_cell.length_b   1.000
_cell.length_c   1.000
_cell.angle_alpha   90.00
_cell.angle_beta   90.00
_cell.angle_gamma   90.00
#
_symmetry.space_group_name_H-M   'P 1'
#
loop_
_entity.id
_entity.type
_entity.pdbx_description
1 polymer ?
#
loop_
_entity_poly.entity_id
_entity_poly.type
_entity_poly.pdbx_seq_one_letter_code
_entity_poly.pdbx_strand_id
1 'polypeptide(L)'
;MSNQSGRGRVAGLPEWDRCAVMGVVNVTPDSFSDGGRFFDTTAAVKHGLDLVTEGADLVDVGGESTRPGATRVDEAEELRRVVPVVRGLASEGVTVSVDTMRASVAERALAAGAALVNDVSGGLADPRMIPAVADAGAPFVVMHWRGFLQGGNVRGVYADVVTEVVDELHARVEAVLAGGIAPDRVVVDPGLGFSKDAEHDLALIARLDRVLALGHPLLVAASRKRFLGRVLAGPDGPPPPARERDAATAAVSALAAHAGAWAVRVHEVRATADAVRVAHAIAEARTGAEGTR
;
A
#
# COMPACT_ATOMS: atom_id res chain seq x y z
N MET A 1 17.10 -23.46 -7.04
CA MET A 1 15.87 -23.26 -6.23
C MET A 1 15.30 -21.91 -6.63
N SER A 2 14.05 -21.88 -7.10
CA SER A 2 13.42 -20.68 -7.67
C SER A 2 13.41 -19.50 -6.69
N ASN A 3 13.77 -18.31 -7.18
CA ASN A 3 13.76 -17.05 -6.45
C ASN A 3 12.34 -16.56 -6.06
N GLN A 4 11.30 -17.36 -6.30
CA GLN A 4 9.95 -17.13 -5.77
C GLN A 4 9.90 -17.04 -4.23
N SER A 5 10.91 -17.56 -3.51
CA SER A 5 10.95 -17.56 -2.05
C SER A 5 11.23 -16.20 -1.39
N GLY A 6 11.78 -15.21 -2.13
CA GLY A 6 12.21 -13.94 -1.53
C GLY A 6 11.10 -12.94 -1.23
N ARG A 7 9.94 -13.04 -1.90
CA ARG A 7 8.83 -12.05 -1.77
C ARG A 7 7.91 -12.31 -0.58
N GLY A 8 8.00 -13.50 0.03
CA GLY A 8 7.08 -13.97 1.05
C GLY A 8 5.69 -14.32 0.52
N ARG A 9 4.90 -15.01 1.35
CA ARG A 9 3.49 -15.35 1.11
C ARG A 9 2.65 -14.75 2.22
N VAL A 10 1.40 -14.40 1.93
CA VAL A 10 0.46 -13.86 2.91
C VAL A 10 -0.74 -14.81 2.99
N ALA A 11 -0.88 -15.48 4.13
CA ALA A 11 -1.93 -16.48 4.33
C ALA A 11 -3.33 -15.84 4.28
N GLY A 12 -4.17 -16.32 3.38
CA GLY A 12 -5.52 -15.74 3.14
C GLY A 12 -5.59 -14.86 1.89
N LEU A 13 -4.49 -14.66 1.16
CA LEU A 13 -4.48 -14.00 -0.14
C LEU A 13 -4.02 -14.96 -1.26
N PRO A 14 -4.35 -14.66 -2.53
CA PRO A 14 -3.82 -15.40 -3.67
C PRO A 14 -2.29 -15.38 -3.73
N GLU A 15 -1.71 -16.43 -4.30
CA GLU A 15 -0.29 -16.44 -4.64
C GLU A 15 -0.08 -15.87 -6.05
N TRP A 16 0.91 -15.00 -6.20
CA TRP A 16 1.31 -14.42 -7.48
C TRP A 16 2.75 -14.83 -7.80
N ASP A 17 3.03 -15.02 -9.09
CA ASP A 17 4.35 -15.39 -9.62
C ASP A 17 5.35 -14.21 -9.66
N ARG A 18 4.83 -12.98 -9.56
CA ARG A 18 5.57 -11.72 -9.54
C ARG A 18 5.13 -10.85 -8.35
N CYS A 19 5.78 -9.70 -8.16
CA CYS A 19 5.25 -8.65 -7.29
C CYS A 19 3.83 -8.31 -7.73
N ALA A 20 2.90 -8.26 -6.78
CA ALA A 20 1.52 -7.89 -7.05
C ALA A 20 1.39 -6.39 -7.31
N VAL A 21 0.39 -6.00 -8.09
CA VAL A 21 0.01 -4.61 -8.30
C VAL A 21 -1.30 -4.34 -7.56
N MET A 22 -1.22 -3.55 -6.50
CA MET A 22 -2.36 -3.09 -5.71
C MET A 22 -2.86 -1.76 -6.29
N GLY A 23 -4.02 -1.78 -6.95
CA GLY A 23 -4.66 -0.60 -7.53
C GLY A 23 -5.42 0.22 -6.48
N VAL A 24 -5.31 1.55 -6.51
CA VAL A 24 -5.92 2.44 -5.52
C VAL A 24 -7.29 2.94 -5.96
N VAL A 25 -8.32 2.72 -5.14
CA VAL A 25 -9.65 3.33 -5.28
C VAL A 25 -9.91 4.24 -4.09
N ASN A 26 -9.66 5.54 -4.27
CA ASN A 26 -9.93 6.56 -3.25
C ASN A 26 -11.37 7.06 -3.37
N VAL A 27 -12.23 6.62 -2.47
CA VAL A 27 -13.66 6.93 -2.42
C VAL A 27 -13.89 8.29 -1.76
N THR A 28 -13.37 9.35 -2.37
CA THR A 28 -13.50 10.73 -1.87
C THR A 28 -14.38 11.57 -2.82
N PRO A 29 -15.02 12.65 -2.35
CA PRO A 29 -15.94 13.45 -3.16
C PRO A 29 -15.29 13.90 -4.47
N ASP A 30 -14.03 14.36 -4.43
CA ASP A 30 -13.30 14.84 -5.59
C ASP A 30 -13.01 13.75 -6.66
N SER A 31 -13.13 12.47 -6.30
CA SER A 31 -12.76 11.35 -7.18
C SER A 31 -13.95 10.77 -7.94
N PHE A 32 -15.17 10.88 -7.41
CA PHE A 32 -16.37 10.24 -7.96
C PHE A 32 -17.65 11.07 -7.80
N SER A 33 -17.52 12.40 -7.84
CA SER A 33 -18.67 13.32 -7.91
C SER A 33 -18.84 13.85 -9.34
N ASP A 34 -20.01 13.65 -9.95
CA ASP A 34 -20.39 14.22 -11.25
C ASP A 34 -20.72 15.73 -11.16
N GLY A 35 -19.91 16.52 -10.45
CA GLY A 35 -20.21 17.92 -10.17
C GLY A 35 -21.41 18.16 -9.24
N GLY A 36 -22.03 17.09 -8.71
CA GLY A 36 -23.06 17.09 -7.68
C GLY A 36 -22.53 16.56 -6.34
N ARG A 37 -23.10 17.00 -5.22
CA ARG A 37 -22.67 16.66 -3.84
C ARG A 37 -22.87 15.18 -3.44
N PHE A 38 -23.09 14.26 -4.39
CA PHE A 38 -23.41 12.87 -4.11
C PHE A 38 -22.30 11.93 -4.59
N PHE A 39 -21.94 11.00 -3.71
CA PHE A 39 -20.98 9.93 -3.95
C PHE A 39 -21.61 8.82 -4.81
N ASP A 40 -20.99 8.44 -5.93
CA ASP A 40 -21.44 7.33 -6.78
C ASP A 40 -20.65 6.03 -6.50
N THR A 41 -21.31 5.10 -5.81
CA THR A 41 -20.79 3.75 -5.55
C THR A 41 -20.56 2.96 -6.84
N THR A 42 -21.44 3.08 -7.83
CA THR A 42 -21.36 2.33 -9.08
C THR A 42 -20.13 2.75 -9.87
N ALA A 43 -19.85 4.06 -9.93
CA ALA A 43 -18.65 4.59 -10.56
C ALA A 43 -17.37 4.09 -9.88
N ALA A 44 -17.33 4.05 -8.55
CA ALA A 44 -16.19 3.55 -7.80
C ALA A 44 -15.95 2.03 -8.01
N VAL A 45 -17.02 1.22 -8.02
CA VAL A 45 -16.92 -0.22 -8.34
C VAL A 45 -16.44 -0.42 -9.77
N LYS A 46 -17.03 0.29 -10.74
CA LYS A 46 -16.59 0.23 -12.14
C LYS A 46 -15.11 0.59 -12.27
N HIS A 47 -14.66 1.65 -11.59
CA HIS A 47 -13.24 2.02 -11.60
C HIS A 47 -12.35 0.91 -11.05
N GLY A 48 -12.72 0.27 -9.94
CA GLY A 48 -11.96 -0.86 -9.41
C GLY A 48 -11.89 -2.04 -10.39
N LEU A 49 -12.96 -2.35 -11.13
CA LEU A 49 -12.96 -3.37 -12.19
C LEU A 49 -12.10 -2.97 -13.40
N ASP A 50 -12.11 -1.69 -13.77
CA ASP A 50 -11.24 -1.14 -14.81
C ASP A 50 -9.75 -1.33 -14.41
N LEU A 51 -9.39 -1.07 -13.13
CA LEU A 51 -8.04 -1.32 -12.62
C LEU A 51 -7.65 -2.81 -12.70
N VAL A 52 -8.55 -3.74 -12.39
CA VAL A 52 -8.29 -5.18 -12.56
C VAL A 52 -8.04 -5.52 -14.03
N THR A 53 -8.82 -4.94 -14.95
CA THR A 53 -8.63 -5.10 -16.39
C THR A 53 -7.28 -4.54 -16.86
N GLU A 54 -6.78 -3.49 -16.21
CA GLU A 54 -5.45 -2.92 -16.45
C GLU A 54 -4.30 -3.77 -15.91
N GLY A 55 -4.58 -4.74 -15.03
CA GLY A 55 -3.60 -5.67 -14.48
C GLY A 55 -3.38 -5.54 -12.97
N ALA A 56 -4.29 -4.91 -12.23
CA ALA A 56 -4.26 -4.95 -10.76
C ALA A 56 -4.59 -6.36 -10.27
N ASP A 57 -3.74 -6.86 -9.37
CA ASP A 57 -3.89 -8.17 -8.74
C ASP A 57 -4.81 -8.10 -7.50
N LEU A 58 -4.91 -6.91 -6.91
CA LEU A 58 -5.81 -6.56 -5.81
C LEU A 58 -6.13 -5.06 -5.84
N VAL A 59 -7.24 -4.68 -5.21
CA VAL A 59 -7.71 -3.29 -5.16
C VAL A 59 -7.79 -2.81 -3.71
N ASP A 60 -7.22 -1.65 -3.42
CA ASP A 60 -7.22 -1.02 -2.11
C ASP A 60 -8.21 0.14 -2.06
N VAL A 61 -9.25 -0.01 -1.25
CA VAL A 61 -10.40 0.90 -1.15
C VAL A 61 -10.28 1.75 0.11
N GLY A 62 -10.15 3.06 -0.05
CA GLY A 62 -10.06 4.01 1.07
C GLY A 62 -11.14 5.09 1.01
N GLY A 63 -11.82 5.37 2.13
CA GLY A 63 -12.86 6.39 2.22
C GLY A 63 -12.39 7.75 2.74
N GLU A 64 -11.19 7.77 3.33
CA GLU A 64 -10.55 8.93 3.92
C GLU A 64 -9.25 9.28 3.17
N SER A 65 -9.03 10.57 2.90
CA SER A 65 -7.74 10.98 2.37
C SER A 65 -6.73 11.07 3.51
N THR A 66 -5.67 10.26 3.45
CA THR A 66 -4.52 10.32 4.37
C THR A 66 -3.48 11.37 3.95
N ARG A 67 -3.84 12.24 2.99
CA ARG A 67 -2.96 13.33 2.52
C ARG A 67 -2.84 14.41 3.62
N PRO A 68 -1.66 15.02 3.78
CA PRO A 68 -1.49 16.16 4.69
C PRO A 68 -2.53 17.26 4.40
N GLY A 69 -3.21 17.75 5.44
CA GLY A 69 -4.21 18.81 5.35
C GLY A 69 -5.64 18.35 5.06
N ALA A 70 -5.89 17.05 4.86
CA ALA A 70 -7.24 16.54 4.67
C ALA A 70 -8.04 16.59 5.99
N THR A 71 -9.29 17.08 5.93
CA THR A 71 -10.22 16.98 7.05
C THR A 71 -10.71 15.55 7.17
N ARG A 72 -10.54 14.96 8.35
CA ARG A 72 -11.07 13.62 8.64
C ARG A 72 -12.58 13.61 8.45
N VAL A 73 -13.08 12.62 7.72
CA VAL A 73 -14.52 12.36 7.69
C VAL A 73 -14.95 11.66 8.98
N ASP A 74 -16.22 11.82 9.34
CA ASP A 74 -16.77 11.01 10.43
C ASP A 74 -16.87 9.53 10.00
N GLU A 75 -16.98 8.66 11.00
CA GLU A 75 -17.02 7.21 10.80
C GLU A 75 -18.21 6.76 9.93
N ALA A 76 -19.38 7.40 10.09
CA ALA A 76 -20.57 7.04 9.35
C ALA A 76 -20.40 7.32 7.86
N GLU A 77 -19.76 8.43 7.52
CA GLU A 77 -19.45 8.81 6.15
C GLU A 77 -18.38 7.91 5.52
N GLU A 78 -17.34 7.53 6.27
CA GLU A 78 -16.34 6.57 5.80
C GLU A 78 -16.97 5.19 5.50
N LEU A 79 -17.82 4.69 6.42
CA LEU A 79 -18.57 3.45 6.21
C LEU A 79 -19.49 3.51 4.98
N ARG A 80 -20.21 4.63 4.80
CA ARG A 80 -21.12 4.84 3.66
C ARG A 80 -20.39 4.81 2.32
N ARG A 81 -19.13 5.25 2.31
CA ARG A 81 -18.27 5.26 1.11
C ARG A 81 -17.65 3.90 0.84
N VAL A 82 -17.01 3.31 1.85
CA VAL A 82 -16.15 2.13 1.69
C VAL A 82 -16.96 0.85 1.54
N VAL A 83 -17.88 0.58 2.46
CA VAL A 83 -18.54 -0.74 2.58
C VAL A 83 -19.28 -1.15 1.30
N PRO A 84 -20.06 -0.28 0.64
CA PRO A 84 -20.74 -0.66 -0.60
C PRO A 84 -19.77 -0.97 -1.75
N VAL A 85 -18.66 -0.24 -1.85
CA VAL A 85 -17.63 -0.46 -2.89
C VAL A 85 -16.89 -1.77 -2.65
N VAL A 86 -16.47 -2.03 -1.41
CA VAL A 86 -15.86 -3.31 -1.01
C VAL A 86 -16.77 -4.48 -1.37
N ARG A 87 -18.07 -4.40 -0.99
CA ARG A 87 -19.04 -5.45 -1.29
C ARG A 87 -19.19 -5.70 -2.79
N GLY A 88 -19.32 -4.62 -3.59
CA GLY A 88 -19.49 -4.72 -5.03
C GLY A 88 -18.27 -5.33 -5.74
N LEU A 89 -17.07 -4.94 -5.35
CA LEU A 89 -15.83 -5.52 -5.90
C LEU A 89 -15.64 -6.97 -5.46
N ALA A 90 -15.89 -7.29 -4.20
CA ALA A 90 -15.77 -8.65 -3.68
C ALA A 90 -16.77 -9.61 -4.34
N SER A 91 -18.00 -9.16 -4.64
CA SER A 91 -18.99 -10.00 -5.35
C SER A 91 -18.59 -10.34 -6.80
N GLU A 92 -17.72 -9.53 -7.40
CA GLU A 92 -17.14 -9.78 -8.73
C GLU A 92 -15.84 -10.60 -8.65
N GLY A 93 -15.46 -11.09 -7.47
CA GLY A 93 -14.26 -11.92 -7.26
C GLY A 93 -12.96 -11.14 -7.16
N VAL A 94 -13.01 -9.81 -7.03
CA VAL A 94 -11.81 -8.98 -6.82
C VAL A 94 -11.25 -9.21 -5.42
N THR A 95 -9.94 -9.38 -5.31
CA THR A 95 -9.26 -9.36 -3.99
C THR A 95 -9.20 -7.91 -3.49
N VAL A 96 -9.92 -7.62 -2.40
CA VAL A 96 -10.07 -6.25 -1.89
C VAL A 96 -9.29 -6.06 -0.60
N SER A 97 -8.47 -5.01 -0.56
CA SER A 97 -7.90 -4.42 0.66
C SER A 97 -8.74 -3.20 1.07
N VAL A 98 -8.89 -2.99 2.38
CA VAL A 98 -9.49 -1.76 2.92
C VAL A 98 -8.42 -0.87 3.55
N ASP A 99 -8.30 0.37 3.08
CA ASP A 99 -7.42 1.41 3.62
C ASP A 99 -8.18 2.21 4.68
N THR A 100 -7.96 1.88 5.96
CA THR A 100 -8.61 2.55 7.08
C THR A 100 -7.79 2.48 8.36
N MET A 101 -7.92 3.52 9.19
CA MET A 101 -7.35 3.60 10.53
C MET A 101 -8.38 3.30 11.64
N ARG A 102 -9.62 2.95 11.29
CA ARG A 102 -10.71 2.70 12.25
C ARG A 102 -11.06 1.23 12.31
N ALA A 103 -11.06 0.66 13.52
CA ALA A 103 -11.38 -0.75 13.70
C ALA A 103 -12.80 -1.09 13.22
N SER A 104 -13.78 -0.21 13.48
CA SER A 104 -15.16 -0.42 13.06
C SER A 104 -15.36 -0.43 11.55
N VAL A 105 -14.57 0.35 10.79
CA VAL A 105 -14.58 0.34 9.33
C VAL A 105 -13.94 -0.95 8.82
N ALA A 106 -12.80 -1.35 9.40
CA ALA A 106 -12.14 -2.61 9.08
C ALA A 106 -13.07 -3.81 9.30
N GLU A 107 -13.72 -3.93 10.47
CA GLU A 107 -14.69 -4.99 10.78
C GLU A 107 -15.82 -5.08 9.74
N ARG A 108 -16.41 -3.93 9.39
CA ARG A 108 -17.52 -3.87 8.43
C ARG A 108 -17.08 -4.15 7.00
N ALA A 109 -15.88 -3.74 6.62
CA ALA A 109 -15.32 -4.05 5.31
C ALA A 109 -14.95 -5.54 5.18
N LEU A 110 -14.36 -6.15 6.22
CA LEU A 110 -14.09 -7.58 6.28
C LEU A 110 -15.39 -8.39 6.19
N ALA A 111 -16.42 -8.01 6.94
CA ALA A 111 -17.75 -8.61 6.84
C ALA A 111 -18.42 -8.42 5.46
N ALA A 112 -17.98 -7.42 4.69
CA ALA A 112 -18.45 -7.17 3.33
C ALA A 112 -17.62 -7.87 2.24
N GLY A 113 -16.54 -8.56 2.60
CA GLY A 113 -15.71 -9.33 1.68
C GLY A 113 -14.30 -8.78 1.43
N ALA A 114 -13.84 -7.77 2.19
CA ALA A 114 -12.42 -7.40 2.17
C ALA A 114 -11.56 -8.58 2.67
N ALA A 115 -10.42 -8.79 2.03
CA ALA A 115 -9.47 -9.87 2.32
C ALA A 115 -8.20 -9.38 3.04
N LEU A 116 -7.96 -8.06 3.09
CA LEU A 116 -6.79 -7.44 3.70
C LEU A 116 -7.19 -6.13 4.39
N VAL A 117 -6.64 -5.85 5.56
CA VAL A 117 -6.72 -4.53 6.19
C VAL A 117 -5.39 -3.80 6.03
N ASN A 118 -5.43 -2.62 5.42
CA ASN A 118 -4.30 -1.73 5.24
C ASN A 118 -4.44 -0.52 6.17
N ASP A 119 -3.71 -0.53 7.29
CA ASP A 119 -3.74 0.56 8.26
C ASP A 119 -2.43 1.34 8.22
N VAL A 120 -2.49 2.57 7.69
CA VAL A 120 -1.35 3.49 7.63
C VAL A 120 -0.79 3.85 9.02
N SER A 121 -1.51 3.58 10.10
CA SER A 121 -1.02 3.77 11.47
C SER A 121 -0.36 2.53 12.08
N GLY A 122 -0.41 1.37 11.41
CA GLY A 122 0.04 0.10 11.97
C GLY A 122 -0.70 -0.29 13.25
N GLY A 123 -1.98 0.08 13.40
CA GLY A 123 -2.80 -0.18 14.58
C GLY A 123 -2.61 0.84 15.73
N LEU A 124 -1.93 1.96 15.50
CA LEU A 124 -1.72 3.00 16.51
C LEU A 124 -2.89 3.99 16.63
N ALA A 125 -3.70 4.14 15.58
CA ALA A 125 -4.78 5.13 15.55
C ALA A 125 -6.04 4.68 16.32
N ASP A 126 -6.35 3.38 16.32
CA ASP A 126 -7.47 2.78 17.05
C ASP A 126 -6.97 1.53 17.79
N PRO A 127 -6.99 1.53 19.15
CA PRO A 127 -6.50 0.39 19.94
C PRO A 127 -7.29 -0.90 19.71
N ARG A 128 -8.49 -0.83 19.09
CA ARG A 128 -9.28 -2.01 18.73
C ARG A 128 -8.89 -2.61 17.38
N MET A 129 -8.05 -1.95 16.57
CA MET A 129 -7.72 -2.40 15.21
C MET A 129 -7.10 -3.80 15.24
N ILE A 130 -6.07 -4.01 16.06
CA ILE A 130 -5.35 -5.28 16.10
C ILE A 130 -6.24 -6.43 16.60
N PRO A 131 -6.97 -6.30 17.72
CA PRO A 131 -7.95 -7.31 18.12
C PRO A 131 -8.99 -7.62 17.04
N ALA A 132 -9.57 -6.60 16.39
CA ALA A 132 -10.59 -6.80 15.37
C ALA A 132 -10.08 -7.59 14.15
N VAL A 133 -8.85 -7.30 13.70
CA VAL A 133 -8.21 -7.99 12.57
C VAL A 133 -7.79 -9.41 12.97
N ALA A 134 -7.30 -9.59 14.21
CA ALA A 134 -6.96 -10.90 14.75
C ALA A 134 -8.19 -11.82 14.85
N ASP A 135 -9.30 -11.31 15.40
CA ASP A 135 -10.57 -12.04 15.53
C ASP A 135 -11.14 -12.46 14.16
N ALA A 136 -11.02 -11.60 13.16
CA ALA A 136 -11.41 -11.91 11.79
C ALA A 136 -10.45 -12.87 11.08
N GLY A 137 -9.23 -13.05 11.61
CA GLY A 137 -8.18 -13.80 10.95
C GLY A 137 -7.81 -13.20 9.59
N ALA A 138 -7.79 -11.88 9.47
CA ALA A 138 -7.43 -11.21 8.22
C ALA A 138 -5.93 -10.86 8.18
N PRO A 139 -5.30 -10.90 7.00
CA PRO A 139 -4.06 -10.20 6.71
C PRO A 139 -4.07 -8.73 7.16
N PHE A 140 -2.91 -8.22 7.56
CA PHE A 140 -2.73 -6.85 8.05
C PHE A 140 -1.45 -6.21 7.50
N VAL A 141 -1.56 -5.02 6.92
CA VAL A 141 -0.39 -4.19 6.59
C VAL A 141 -0.02 -3.32 7.78
N VAL A 142 1.22 -3.47 8.23
CA VAL A 142 1.86 -2.68 9.27
C VAL A 142 2.73 -1.63 8.59
N MET A 143 2.24 -0.40 8.51
CA MET A 143 3.00 0.71 7.95
C MET A 143 3.76 1.49 9.03
N HIS A 144 4.98 1.89 8.74
CA HIS A 144 5.73 2.84 9.57
C HIS A 144 5.06 4.21 9.54
N TRP A 145 4.72 4.74 10.72
CA TRP A 145 4.13 6.06 10.85
C TRP A 145 4.40 6.68 12.23
N ARG A 146 4.83 7.95 12.27
CA ARG A 146 5.08 8.70 13.52
C ARG A 146 3.96 9.66 13.91
N GLY A 147 2.78 9.55 13.30
CA GLY A 147 1.59 10.32 13.71
C GLY A 147 1.26 11.57 12.86
N PHE A 148 0.15 12.21 13.21
CA PHE A 148 -0.26 13.53 12.71
C PHE A 148 0.14 14.63 13.72
N LEU A 149 0.58 15.80 13.23
CA LEU A 149 0.49 17.07 13.95
C LEU A 149 -0.66 17.87 13.33
N GLN A 150 -1.28 18.78 14.10
CA GLN A 150 -2.42 19.60 13.65
C GLN A 150 -2.29 20.05 12.18
N GLY A 151 -3.02 19.40 11.27
CA GLY A 151 -3.04 19.72 9.84
C GLY A 151 -2.12 18.90 8.91
N GLY A 152 -1.38 17.87 9.37
CA GLY A 152 -0.58 17.02 8.48
C GLY A 152 0.28 15.96 9.17
N ASN A 153 0.98 15.12 8.40
CA ASN A 153 1.94 14.16 8.98
C ASN A 153 3.04 14.88 9.76
N VAL A 154 3.42 14.34 10.93
CA VAL A 154 4.59 14.81 11.69
C VAL A 154 5.81 14.77 10.78
N ARG A 155 6.50 15.90 10.54
CA ARG A 155 7.81 15.84 9.86
C ARG A 155 8.79 15.14 10.79
N GLY A 156 9.15 13.90 10.45
CA GLY A 156 10.06 13.10 11.26
C GLY A 156 11.47 13.65 11.18
N VAL A 157 12.11 13.80 12.34
CA VAL A 157 13.56 14.01 12.45
C VAL A 157 14.18 12.64 12.68
N TYR A 158 15.12 12.27 11.82
CA TYR A 158 15.87 11.02 11.92
C TYR A 158 17.35 11.35 11.93
N ALA A 159 18.11 10.67 12.78
CA ALA A 159 19.57 10.62 12.70
C ALA A 159 20.01 9.61 11.63
N ASP A 160 19.35 8.45 11.57
CA ASP A 160 19.46 7.46 10.50
C ASP A 160 18.08 6.89 10.21
N VAL A 161 17.46 7.40 9.14
CA VAL A 161 16.10 7.03 8.78
C VAL A 161 15.94 5.56 8.43
N VAL A 162 16.96 4.89 7.90
CA VAL A 162 16.82 3.47 7.54
C VAL A 162 16.82 2.61 8.79
N THR A 163 17.77 2.86 9.69
CA THR A 163 17.87 2.12 10.97
C THR A 163 16.63 2.37 11.83
N GLU A 164 16.25 3.63 12.04
CA GLU A 164 15.10 3.98 12.88
C GLU A 164 13.77 3.42 12.32
N VAL A 165 13.55 3.48 11.01
CA VAL A 165 12.33 2.92 10.40
C VAL A 165 12.26 1.40 10.56
N VAL A 166 13.39 0.70 10.40
CA VAL A 166 13.45 -0.76 10.56
C VAL A 166 13.20 -1.16 12.01
N ASP A 167 13.82 -0.46 12.97
CA ASP A 167 13.65 -0.73 14.40
C ASP A 167 12.20 -0.45 14.85
N GLU A 168 11.62 0.66 14.41
CA GLU A 168 10.23 1.02 14.72
C GLU A 168 9.23 0.06 14.08
N LEU A 169 9.46 -0.38 12.84
CA LEU A 169 8.63 -1.41 12.20
C LEU A 169 8.74 -2.75 12.91
N HIS A 170 9.94 -3.17 13.28
CA HIS A 170 10.14 -4.41 14.02
C HIS A 170 9.36 -4.39 15.34
N ALA A 171 9.50 -3.32 16.14
CA ALA A 171 8.76 -3.17 17.38
C ALA A 171 7.23 -3.15 17.15
N ARG A 172 6.77 -2.53 16.06
CA ARG A 172 5.34 -2.49 15.71
C ARG A 172 4.81 -3.86 15.30
N VAL A 173 5.58 -4.62 14.52
CA VAL A 173 5.28 -6.01 14.16
C VAL A 173 5.17 -6.87 15.42
N GLU A 174 6.13 -6.82 16.33
CA GLU A 174 6.09 -7.57 17.59
C GLU A 174 4.81 -7.29 18.39
N ALA A 175 4.41 -6.01 18.46
CA ALA A 175 3.18 -5.62 19.14
C ALA A 175 1.90 -6.07 18.40
N VAL A 176 1.95 -6.22 17.07
CA VAL A 176 0.85 -6.79 16.27
C VAL A 176 0.74 -8.31 16.49
N LEU A 177 1.87 -9.02 16.51
CA LEU A 177 1.92 -10.46 16.79
C LEU A 177 1.43 -10.78 18.21
N ALA A 178 1.89 -10.00 19.20
CA ALA A 178 1.41 -10.10 20.58
C ALA A 178 -0.09 -9.82 20.71
N GLY A 179 -0.66 -9.02 19.81
CA GLY A 179 -2.10 -8.76 19.72
C GLY A 179 -2.91 -9.86 19.02
N GLY A 180 -2.27 -10.94 18.57
CA GLY A 180 -2.95 -12.14 18.06
C GLY A 180 -2.99 -12.31 16.54
N ILE A 181 -2.43 -11.38 15.77
CA ILE A 181 -2.31 -11.54 14.31
C ILE A 181 -1.19 -12.54 14.01
N ALA A 182 -1.48 -13.54 13.17
CA ALA A 182 -0.52 -14.59 12.84
C ALA A 182 0.68 -14.05 12.03
N PRO A 183 1.91 -14.57 12.24
CA PRO A 183 3.11 -14.09 11.53
C PRO A 183 3.04 -14.16 10.00
N ASP A 184 2.36 -15.17 9.46
CA ASP A 184 2.15 -15.39 8.03
C ASP A 184 1.04 -14.49 7.43
N ARG A 185 0.44 -13.61 8.25
CA ARG A 185 -0.59 -12.64 7.87
C ARG A 185 -0.13 -11.19 7.98
N VAL A 186 1.11 -10.94 8.36
CA VAL A 186 1.68 -9.60 8.49
C VAL A 186 2.41 -9.21 7.21
N VAL A 187 2.10 -8.02 6.70
CA VAL A 187 2.82 -7.34 5.62
C VAL A 187 3.43 -6.07 6.20
N VAL A 188 4.66 -5.71 5.85
CA VAL A 188 5.31 -4.46 6.30
C VAL A 188 5.33 -3.42 5.18
N ASP A 189 5.18 -2.13 5.53
CA ASP A 189 5.33 -1.00 4.62
C ASP A 189 6.23 0.09 5.28
N PRO A 190 7.31 0.55 4.62
CA PRO A 190 8.22 1.57 5.16
C PRO A 190 7.60 2.97 5.27
N GLY A 191 6.36 3.16 4.81
CA GLY A 191 5.60 4.39 4.94
C GLY A 191 6.25 5.56 4.19
N LEU A 192 6.55 5.37 2.90
CA LEU A 192 7.16 6.42 2.07
C LEU A 192 6.29 7.69 2.11
N GLY A 193 6.86 8.89 2.23
CA GLY A 193 6.12 10.15 2.31
C GLY A 193 5.29 10.34 3.59
N PHE A 194 5.31 9.38 4.52
CA PHE A 194 4.73 9.49 5.86
C PHE A 194 5.84 9.74 6.87
N SER A 195 5.78 10.93 7.47
CA SER A 195 6.77 11.45 8.38
C SER A 195 8.20 11.54 7.83
N LYS A 196 8.33 11.67 6.50
CA LYS A 196 9.60 11.63 5.78
C LYS A 196 9.68 12.74 4.73
N ASP A 197 10.90 13.21 4.51
CA ASP A 197 11.24 14.09 3.39
C ASP A 197 11.77 13.25 2.22
N ALA A 198 11.99 13.88 1.07
CA ALA A 198 12.35 13.17 -0.15
C ALA A 198 13.66 12.37 -0.03
N GLU A 199 14.65 12.92 0.66
CA GLU A 199 15.93 12.27 0.94
C GLU A 199 15.75 11.01 1.78
N HIS A 200 14.83 11.04 2.74
CA HIS A 200 14.50 9.89 3.57
C HIS A 200 13.81 8.79 2.76
N ASP A 201 12.85 9.15 1.91
CA ASP A 201 12.16 8.20 1.03
C ASP A 201 13.15 7.52 0.07
N LEU A 202 14.09 8.29 -0.50
CA LEU A 202 15.13 7.76 -1.37
C LEU A 202 16.10 6.84 -0.63
N ALA A 203 16.51 7.18 0.59
CA ALA A 203 17.37 6.34 1.41
C ALA A 203 16.71 4.97 1.72
N LEU A 204 15.41 4.96 2.01
CA LEU A 204 14.65 3.73 2.23
C LEU A 204 14.52 2.88 0.97
N ILE A 205 14.21 3.50 -0.17
CA ILE A 205 14.15 2.78 -1.46
C ILE A 205 15.53 2.18 -1.81
N ALA A 206 16.61 2.91 -1.55
CA ALA A 206 17.96 2.41 -1.77
C ALA A 206 18.33 1.24 -0.86
N ARG A 207 17.64 1.10 0.28
CA ARG A 207 17.90 0.11 1.33
C ARG A 207 16.72 -0.80 1.65
N LEU A 208 15.91 -1.15 0.64
CA LEU A 208 14.80 -2.10 0.81
C LEU A 208 15.28 -3.46 1.32
N ASP A 209 16.55 -3.84 1.07
CA ASP A 209 17.19 -5.03 1.65
C ASP A 209 17.06 -5.07 3.18
N ARG A 210 17.15 -3.91 3.84
CA ARG A 210 17.07 -3.81 5.30
C ARG A 210 15.65 -3.96 5.83
N VAL A 211 14.65 -3.55 5.07
CA VAL A 211 13.24 -3.75 5.42
C VAL A 211 12.84 -5.20 5.16
N LEU A 212 13.27 -5.78 4.03
CA LEU A 212 13.05 -7.19 3.70
C LEU A 212 13.68 -8.14 4.73
N ALA A 213 14.80 -7.74 5.33
CA ALA A 213 15.46 -8.50 6.40
C ALA A 213 14.60 -8.68 7.67
N LEU A 214 13.46 -7.97 7.80
CA LEU A 214 12.46 -8.23 8.84
C LEU A 214 11.74 -9.57 8.66
N GLY A 215 11.86 -10.22 7.49
CA GLY A 215 11.30 -11.55 7.24
C GLY A 215 9.80 -11.57 6.91
N HIS A 216 9.19 -10.41 6.69
CA HIS A 216 7.78 -10.27 6.30
C HIS A 216 7.65 -9.80 4.84
N PRO A 217 6.56 -10.19 4.14
CA PRO A 217 6.19 -9.61 2.86
C PRO A 217 6.20 -8.08 2.90
N LEU A 218 6.78 -7.46 1.87
CA LEU A 218 6.97 -6.01 1.80
C LEU A 218 6.01 -5.36 0.79
N LEU A 219 5.18 -4.43 1.26
CA LEU A 219 4.41 -3.52 0.42
C LEU A 219 5.21 -2.22 0.19
N VAL A 220 5.28 -1.77 -1.07
CA VAL A 220 5.90 -0.47 -1.41
C VAL A 220 4.87 0.46 -2.05
N ALA A 221 4.48 1.51 -1.33
CA ALA A 221 3.58 2.53 -1.80
C ALA A 221 4.32 3.81 -2.22
N ALA A 222 4.88 3.89 -3.44
CA ALA A 222 5.61 5.08 -3.93
C ALA A 222 4.75 6.02 -4.80
N SER A 223 3.58 5.57 -5.23
CA SER A 223 2.83 6.17 -6.34
C SER A 223 2.50 7.65 -6.16
N ARG A 224 2.92 8.45 -7.15
CA ARG A 224 2.71 9.91 -7.27
C ARG A 224 3.21 10.74 -6.07
N LYS A 225 3.99 10.16 -5.15
CA LYS A 225 4.46 10.83 -3.93
C LYS A 225 5.40 11.99 -4.25
N ARG A 226 5.52 12.91 -3.28
CA ARG A 226 6.25 14.19 -3.44
C ARG A 226 7.72 13.99 -3.74
N PHE A 227 8.37 12.95 -3.19
CA PHE A 227 9.77 12.68 -3.43
C PHE A 227 10.06 12.40 -4.92
N LEU A 228 9.16 11.71 -5.63
CA LEU A 228 9.26 11.52 -7.09
C LEU A 228 9.20 12.86 -7.84
N GLY A 229 8.32 13.76 -7.40
CA GLY A 229 8.26 15.11 -7.94
C GLY A 229 9.61 15.83 -7.80
N ARG A 230 10.28 15.71 -6.65
CA ARG A 230 11.59 16.31 -6.41
C ARG A 230 12.69 15.72 -7.29
N VAL A 231 12.67 14.40 -7.50
CA VAL A 231 13.59 13.72 -8.43
C VAL A 231 13.41 14.24 -9.86
N LEU A 232 12.17 14.44 -10.29
CA LEU A 232 11.85 14.87 -11.66
C LEU A 232 12.02 16.38 -11.91
N ALA A 233 11.95 17.20 -10.86
CA ALA A 233 11.99 18.67 -10.97
C ALA A 233 13.32 19.22 -11.53
N GLY A 234 14.40 18.42 -11.50
CA GLY A 234 15.75 18.92 -11.76
C GLY A 234 16.20 19.97 -10.71
N PRO A 235 17.38 20.60 -10.89
CA PRO A 235 17.91 21.56 -9.92
C PRO A 235 17.07 22.84 -9.77
N ASP A 236 16.43 23.29 -10.85
CA ASP A 236 15.82 24.65 -10.93
C ASP A 236 14.34 24.64 -11.38
N GLY A 237 13.73 23.48 -11.60
CA GLY A 237 12.35 23.37 -12.07
C GLY A 237 11.34 23.17 -10.93
N PRO A 238 10.06 23.57 -11.12
CA PRO A 238 9.00 23.15 -10.20
C PRO A 238 8.74 21.64 -10.35
N PRO A 239 8.42 20.92 -9.26
CA PRO A 239 8.08 19.51 -9.36
C PRO A 239 6.79 19.32 -10.19
N PRO A 240 6.74 18.33 -11.09
CA PRO A 240 5.56 18.09 -11.91
C PRO A 240 4.34 17.73 -11.05
N PRO A 241 3.11 18.02 -11.52
CA PRO A 241 1.87 17.57 -10.90
C PRO A 241 1.86 16.06 -10.60
N ALA A 242 1.09 15.64 -9.59
CA ALA A 242 1.07 14.24 -9.14
C ALA A 242 0.80 13.22 -10.27
N ARG A 243 -0.14 13.53 -11.17
CA ARG A 243 -0.50 12.69 -12.33
C ARG A 243 0.62 12.56 -13.38
N GLU A 244 1.58 13.49 -13.41
CA GLU A 244 2.70 13.47 -14.35
C GLU A 244 3.90 12.68 -13.80
N ARG A 245 3.72 12.02 -12.65
CA ARG A 245 4.74 11.19 -11.98
C ARG A 245 4.53 9.69 -12.20
N ASP A 246 3.63 9.30 -13.11
CA ASP A 246 3.27 7.90 -13.33
C ASP A 246 4.43 7.09 -13.93
N ALA A 247 5.18 7.66 -14.88
CA ALA A 247 6.40 7.02 -15.41
C ALA A 247 7.47 6.80 -14.32
N ALA A 248 7.66 7.79 -13.43
CA ALA A 248 8.57 7.64 -12.29
C ALA A 248 8.05 6.63 -11.26
N THR A 249 6.73 6.53 -11.08
CA THR A 249 6.11 5.49 -10.26
C THR A 249 6.41 4.11 -10.83
N ALA A 250 6.20 3.90 -12.13
CA ALA A 250 6.50 2.62 -12.79
C ALA A 250 7.99 2.23 -12.64
N ALA A 251 8.90 3.20 -12.77
CA ALA A 251 10.33 2.97 -12.57
C ALA A 251 10.67 2.50 -11.13
N VAL A 252 10.14 3.18 -10.10
CA VAL A 252 10.36 2.75 -8.70
C VAL A 252 9.67 1.42 -8.42
N SER A 253 8.50 1.16 -8.99
CA SER A 253 7.81 -0.13 -8.86
C SER A 253 8.62 -1.30 -9.46
N ALA A 254 9.28 -1.10 -10.61
CA ALA A 254 10.18 -2.11 -11.17
C ALA A 254 11.38 -2.40 -10.24
N LEU A 255 11.97 -1.35 -9.65
CA LEU A 255 13.08 -1.49 -8.70
C LEU A 255 12.64 -2.23 -7.42
N ALA A 256 11.49 -1.86 -6.85
CA ALA A 256 10.92 -2.53 -5.69
C ALA A 256 10.60 -4.00 -6.00
N ALA A 257 9.99 -4.28 -7.15
CA ALA A 257 9.71 -5.64 -7.60
C ALA A 257 10.99 -6.44 -7.83
N HIS A 258 12.06 -5.83 -8.34
CA HIS A 258 13.36 -6.49 -8.50
C HIS A 258 14.03 -6.78 -7.15
N ALA A 259 13.88 -5.88 -6.18
CA ALA A 259 14.42 -6.04 -4.83
C ALA A 259 13.70 -7.14 -4.02
N GLY A 260 12.50 -7.56 -4.43
CA GLY A 260 11.75 -8.62 -3.76
C GLY A 260 10.50 -8.14 -3.04
N ALA A 261 9.97 -6.95 -3.36
CA ALA A 261 8.66 -6.54 -2.85
C ALA A 261 7.57 -7.58 -3.16
N TRP A 262 6.68 -7.77 -2.20
CA TRP A 262 5.48 -8.59 -2.31
C TRP A 262 4.44 -7.90 -3.20
N ALA A 263 4.21 -6.61 -2.95
CA ALA A 263 3.29 -5.80 -3.74
C ALA A 263 3.76 -4.34 -3.87
N VAL A 264 3.26 -3.67 -4.90
CA VAL A 264 3.36 -2.20 -5.06
C VAL A 264 1.97 -1.59 -5.11
N ARG A 265 1.78 -0.46 -4.42
CA ARG A 265 0.49 0.26 -4.37
C ARG A 265 0.48 1.47 -5.28
N VAL A 266 -0.40 1.48 -6.29
CA VAL A 266 -0.36 2.46 -7.40
C VAL A 266 -1.72 2.99 -7.86
N HIS A 267 -1.70 4.21 -8.40
CA HIS A 267 -2.86 4.83 -9.05
C HIS A 267 -2.92 4.54 -10.56
N GLU A 268 -1.77 4.45 -11.23
CA GLU A 268 -1.67 4.07 -12.65
C GLU A 268 -1.23 2.62 -12.68
N VAL A 269 -2.16 1.74 -13.05
CA VAL A 269 -1.99 0.29 -12.94
C VAL A 269 -1.32 -0.28 -14.18
N ARG A 270 -1.74 0.13 -15.38
CA ARG A 270 -1.29 -0.50 -16.62
C ARG A 270 0.22 -0.43 -16.80
N ALA A 271 0.81 0.76 -16.73
CA ALA A 271 2.26 0.91 -16.90
C ALA A 271 3.04 0.27 -15.74
N THR A 272 2.48 0.28 -14.53
CA THR A 272 3.08 -0.41 -13.39
C THR A 272 3.07 -1.93 -13.58
N ALA A 273 1.97 -2.52 -14.05
CA ALA A 273 1.88 -3.95 -14.31
C ALA A 273 2.91 -4.39 -15.35
N ASP A 274 3.09 -3.62 -16.43
CA ASP A 274 4.14 -3.87 -17.41
C ASP A 274 5.54 -3.78 -16.80
N ALA A 275 5.80 -2.75 -15.98
CA ALA A 275 7.09 -2.59 -15.30
C ALA A 275 7.42 -3.78 -14.38
N VAL A 276 6.43 -4.29 -13.64
CA VAL A 276 6.61 -5.44 -12.75
C VAL A 276 6.76 -6.75 -13.52
N ARG A 277 6.06 -6.94 -14.65
CA ARG A 277 6.25 -8.08 -15.56
C ARG A 277 7.67 -8.10 -16.13
N VAL A 278 8.20 -6.94 -16.54
CA VAL A 278 9.59 -6.81 -17.02
C VAL A 278 10.58 -7.19 -15.92
N ALA A 279 10.39 -6.68 -14.69
CA ALA A 279 11.24 -7.02 -13.56
C ALA A 279 11.24 -8.54 -13.26
N HIS A 280 10.08 -9.19 -13.36
CA HIS A 280 9.95 -10.64 -13.21
C HIS A 280 10.68 -11.40 -14.33
N ALA A 281 10.47 -11.04 -15.60
CA ALA A 281 11.13 -11.68 -16.74
C ALA A 281 12.66 -11.61 -16.66
N ILE A 282 13.22 -10.48 -16.20
CA ILE A 282 14.66 -10.33 -15.97
C ILE A 282 15.14 -11.26 -14.84
N ALA A 283 14.37 -11.39 -13.76
CA ALA A 283 14.73 -12.27 -12.65
C ALA A 283 14.75 -13.75 -13.07
N GLU A 284 13.74 -14.20 -13.83
CA GLU A 284 13.67 -15.56 -14.36
C GLU A 284 14.86 -15.87 -15.29
N ALA A 285 15.21 -14.95 -16.19
CA ALA A 285 16.34 -15.12 -17.10
C ALA A 285 17.69 -15.32 -16.38
N ARG A 286 17.88 -14.67 -15.21
CA ARG A 286 19.08 -14.89 -14.38
C ARG A 286 19.13 -16.30 -13.81
N THR A 287 18.02 -16.80 -13.28
CA THR A 287 17.96 -18.14 -12.68
C THR A 287 18.10 -19.26 -13.72
N GLY A 288 17.56 -19.07 -14.92
CA GLY A 288 17.73 -20.02 -16.03
C GLY A 288 19.17 -20.12 -16.53
N ALA A 289 19.91 -19.00 -16.52
CA ALA A 289 21.33 -18.98 -16.90
C ALA A 289 22.24 -19.66 -15.86
N GLU A 290 21.90 -19.60 -14.58
CA GLU A 290 22.65 -20.25 -13.49
C GLU A 290 22.40 -21.77 -13.41
N GLY A 291 21.25 -22.26 -13.88
CA GLY A 291 20.92 -23.70 -13.93
C GLY A 291 21.50 -24.48 -15.12
N THR A 292 22.20 -23.80 -16.05
CA THR A 292 22.75 -24.39 -17.29
C THR A 292 24.30 -24.43 -17.27
N ARG A 293 24.95 -24.18 -16.12
CA ARG A 293 26.41 -24.28 -15.96
C ARG A 293 26.81 -25.42 -15.03
#